data_AF-A0A7C3ND78-F1
#
_entry.id   AF-A0A7C3ND78-F1
#
_cell.length_a   1.000
_cell.length_b   1.000
_cell.length_c   1.000
_cell.angle_alpha   90.00
_cell.angle_beta   90.00
_cell.angle_gamma   90.00
#
_symmetry.space_group_name_H-M   'P 1'
#
loop_
_entity.id
_entity.type
_entity.pdbx_description
1 polymer ?
#
loop_
_entity_poly.entity_id
_entity_poly.type
_entity_poly.pdbx_seq_one_letter_code
_entity_poly.pdbx_strand_id
1 'polypeptide(L)'
;PTDTPIPVPAATDTPVPPTDTPTPEPTPAPEVDFVIVKERLLTKEENGGCAGNHNIFVDVIDAAGNPIKGVQLGDIWNNPGPITGHKGDDRPGRAEYDLYKDGGYHILVKSDPTAGREVTSEVTGLLSADDWKIGIPRLVEAGYCPDEASCQVLWNSGQFGVGNNSLCWGHYSWEVVFQRTW
;
A
#
# COMPACT_ATOMS: atom_id res chain seq x y z
N PRO A 1 -87.34 26.47 20.79
CA PRO A 1 -86.56 26.35 19.55
C PRO A 1 -85.08 26.63 19.87
N THR A 2 -84.24 25.60 19.75
CA THR A 2 -82.81 25.66 20.08
C THR A 2 -82.05 25.52 18.77
N ASP A 3 -81.32 26.57 18.39
CA ASP A 3 -80.49 26.62 17.18
C ASP A 3 -79.32 25.64 17.29
N THR A 4 -79.18 24.81 16.25
CA THR A 4 -78.07 23.86 16.08
C THR A 4 -76.94 24.54 15.30
N PRO A 5 -75.67 24.51 15.76
CA PRO A 5 -74.57 25.14 15.05
C PRO A 5 -74.15 24.34 13.80
N ILE A 6 -73.78 25.08 12.74
CA ILE A 6 -73.38 24.58 11.42
C ILE A 6 -71.92 24.07 11.47
N PRO A 7 -71.57 22.93 10.84
CA PRO A 7 -70.21 22.41 10.83
C PRO A 7 -69.27 23.22 9.90
N VAL A 8 -68.02 23.42 10.34
CA VAL A 8 -66.93 24.07 9.59
C VAL A 8 -66.25 23.05 8.66
N PRO A 9 -65.92 23.39 7.40
CA PRO A 9 -65.25 22.47 6.48
C PRO A 9 -63.79 22.21 6.89
N ALA A 10 -63.35 20.96 6.75
CA ALA A 10 -61.98 20.51 7.03
C ALA A 10 -60.99 21.06 5.98
N ALA A 11 -59.78 21.42 6.43
CA ALA A 11 -58.69 21.85 5.57
C ALA A 11 -58.12 20.66 4.76
N THR A 12 -57.87 20.87 3.47
CA THR A 12 -57.31 19.87 2.56
C THR A 12 -55.79 19.85 2.63
N ASP A 13 -55.20 18.71 2.95
CA ASP A 13 -53.74 18.48 2.92
C ASP A 13 -53.20 18.64 1.49
N THR A 14 -52.34 19.64 1.28
CA THR A 14 -51.63 19.84 0.01
C THR A 14 -50.29 19.09 0.08
N PRO A 15 -49.98 18.18 -0.86
CA PRO A 15 -48.72 17.45 -0.87
C PRO A 15 -47.54 18.39 -1.14
N VAL A 16 -46.48 18.25 -0.34
CA VAL A 16 -45.23 19.01 -0.47
C VAL A 16 -44.48 18.51 -1.72
N PRO A 17 -43.93 19.41 -2.56
CA PRO A 17 -43.16 19.00 -3.74
C PRO A 17 -41.90 18.23 -3.33
N PRO A 18 -41.46 17.24 -4.13
CA PRO A 18 -40.22 16.50 -3.86
C PRO A 18 -39.03 17.45 -3.87
N THR A 19 -38.17 17.34 -2.85
CA THR A 19 -36.89 18.05 -2.80
C THR A 19 -35.91 17.37 -3.75
N ASP A 20 -35.30 18.15 -4.64
CA ASP A 20 -34.26 17.66 -5.56
C ASP A 20 -33.08 17.08 -4.75
N THR A 21 -32.83 15.79 -4.93
CA THR A 21 -31.65 15.13 -4.38
C THR A 21 -30.44 15.49 -5.24
N PRO A 22 -29.32 15.97 -4.67
CA PRO A 22 -28.15 16.30 -5.47
C PRO A 22 -27.60 15.05 -6.15
N THR A 23 -27.37 15.13 -7.46
CA THR A 23 -26.67 14.10 -8.23
C THR A 23 -25.24 13.97 -7.72
N PRO A 24 -24.73 12.76 -7.44
CA PRO A 24 -23.33 12.57 -7.05
C PRO A 24 -22.40 13.05 -8.16
N GLU A 25 -21.42 13.86 -7.78
CA GLU A 25 -20.37 14.32 -8.69
C GLU A 25 -19.50 13.13 -9.14
N PRO A 26 -19.10 13.04 -10.42
CA PRO A 26 -18.25 11.95 -10.88
C PRO A 26 -16.92 11.95 -10.12
N THR A 27 -16.54 10.79 -9.58
CA THR A 27 -15.22 10.60 -8.98
C THR A 27 -14.14 10.81 -10.07
N PRO A 28 -13.11 11.63 -9.81
CA PRO A 28 -12.05 11.82 -10.79
C PRO A 28 -11.38 10.48 -11.11
N ALA A 29 -11.06 10.27 -12.39
CA ALA A 29 -10.28 9.12 -12.80
C ALA A 29 -8.91 9.18 -12.11
N PRO A 30 -8.39 8.05 -11.59
CA PRO A 30 -7.07 8.02 -10.98
C PRO A 30 -6.00 8.48 -11.97
N GLU A 31 -5.01 9.22 -11.47
CA GLU A 31 -3.97 9.86 -12.27
C GLU A 31 -3.00 8.83 -12.90
N VAL A 32 -2.95 7.63 -12.34
CA VAL A 32 -2.09 6.53 -12.79
C VAL A 32 -2.83 5.21 -12.96
N ASP A 33 -2.24 4.31 -13.75
CA ASP A 33 -2.81 2.97 -13.98
C ASP A 33 -2.64 2.03 -12.79
N PHE A 34 -1.57 2.22 -12.00
CA PHE A 34 -1.27 1.40 -10.82
C PHE A 34 -1.05 2.28 -9.60
N VAL A 35 -1.85 2.05 -8.56
CA VAL A 35 -1.74 2.71 -7.26
C VAL A 35 -1.24 1.72 -6.21
N ILE A 36 -0.55 2.22 -5.19
CA ILE A 36 -0.08 1.44 -4.05
C ILE A 36 -1.21 1.41 -3.02
N VAL A 37 -1.80 0.23 -2.85
CA VAL A 37 -2.86 0.03 -1.84
C VAL A 37 -2.35 -0.56 -0.54
N LYS A 38 -1.08 -0.98 -0.53
CA LYS A 38 -0.37 -1.45 0.67
C LYS A 38 1.12 -1.23 0.48
N GLU A 39 1.76 -0.62 1.47
CA GLU A 39 3.21 -0.56 1.62
C GLU A 39 3.52 -0.65 3.12
N ARG A 40 4.24 -1.69 3.54
CA ARG A 40 4.62 -1.82 4.96
C ARG A 40 5.90 -2.63 5.14
N LEU A 41 6.58 -2.35 6.25
CA LEU A 41 7.59 -3.25 6.80
C LEU A 41 6.87 -4.46 7.42
N LEU A 42 7.33 -5.68 7.11
CA LEU A 42 6.85 -6.87 7.79
C LEU A 42 7.24 -6.80 9.26
N THR A 43 6.33 -7.24 10.13
CA THR A 43 6.65 -7.37 11.55
C THR A 43 7.83 -8.33 11.74
N LYS A 44 8.55 -8.17 12.84
CA LYS A 44 9.66 -9.07 13.21
C LYS A 44 9.22 -10.53 13.21
N GLU A 45 8.01 -10.83 13.66
CA GLU A 45 7.47 -12.20 13.66
C GLU A 45 7.20 -12.72 12.26
N GLU A 46 6.50 -11.95 11.40
CA GLU A 46 6.25 -12.31 10.00
C GLU A 46 7.53 -12.52 9.21
N ASN A 47 8.60 -11.78 9.53
CA ASN A 47 9.89 -11.93 8.87
C ASN A 47 10.67 -13.18 9.31
N GLY A 48 10.28 -13.84 10.40
CA GLY A 48 11.05 -14.96 10.99
C GLY A 48 12.11 -14.50 12.01
N GLY A 49 11.95 -13.33 12.60
CA GLY A 49 12.85 -12.74 13.59
C GLY A 49 14.07 -12.05 12.98
N CYS A 50 15.12 -11.89 13.78
CA CYS A 50 16.38 -11.27 13.34
C CYS A 50 17.28 -12.19 12.50
N ALA A 51 16.81 -13.40 12.17
CA ALA A 51 17.47 -14.33 11.25
C ALA A 51 16.57 -14.60 10.03
N GLY A 52 15.61 -13.70 9.81
CA GLY A 52 14.55 -13.80 8.83
C GLY A 52 14.99 -13.54 7.40
N ASN A 53 14.02 -13.20 6.56
CA ASN A 53 14.24 -12.87 5.15
C ASN A 53 14.85 -11.47 4.95
N HIS A 54 15.29 -11.23 3.71
CA HIS A 54 15.79 -9.96 3.19
C HIS A 54 15.06 -9.65 1.90
N ASN A 55 13.74 -9.55 1.91
CA ASN A 55 12.97 -9.54 0.66
C ASN A 55 11.97 -8.41 0.59
N ILE A 56 11.79 -7.87 -0.61
CA ILE A 56 10.61 -7.08 -0.92
C ILE A 56 9.66 -7.99 -1.68
N PHE A 57 8.49 -8.14 -1.09
CA PHE A 57 7.40 -8.95 -1.57
C PHE A 57 6.39 -8.06 -2.25
N VAL A 58 6.29 -8.15 -3.57
CA VAL A 58 5.40 -7.31 -4.38
C VAL A 58 4.29 -8.16 -4.97
N ASP A 59 3.04 -7.81 -4.68
CA ASP A 59 1.89 -8.33 -5.39
C ASP A 59 1.31 -7.28 -6.32
N VAL A 60 0.90 -7.71 -7.51
CA VAL A 60 0.18 -6.88 -8.47
C VAL A 60 -1.19 -7.50 -8.72
N ILE A 61 -2.23 -6.71 -8.51
CA ILE A 61 -3.63 -7.12 -8.64
C ILE A 61 -4.40 -6.20 -9.60
N ASP A 62 -5.47 -6.73 -10.20
CA ASP A 62 -6.40 -5.94 -11.00
C ASP A 62 -7.36 -5.13 -10.13
N ALA A 63 -8.23 -4.32 -10.76
CA ALA A 63 -9.23 -3.52 -10.05
C ALA A 63 -10.21 -4.37 -9.21
N ALA A 64 -10.40 -5.64 -9.55
CA ALA A 64 -11.25 -6.59 -8.83
C ALA A 64 -10.49 -7.40 -7.76
N GLY A 65 -9.18 -7.18 -7.60
CA GLY A 65 -8.33 -7.88 -6.63
C GLY A 65 -7.76 -9.21 -7.12
N ASN A 66 -7.89 -9.55 -8.40
CA ASN A 66 -7.29 -10.76 -8.95
C ASN A 66 -5.80 -10.53 -9.27
N PRO A 67 -4.92 -11.52 -9.03
CA PRO A 67 -3.50 -11.40 -9.31
C PRO A 67 -3.20 -11.29 -10.82
N ILE A 68 -2.31 -10.37 -11.21
CA ILE A 68 -1.88 -10.17 -12.59
C ILE A 68 -0.49 -10.79 -12.83
N LYS A 69 -0.42 -11.78 -13.71
CA LYS A 69 0.84 -12.42 -14.13
C LYS A 69 1.54 -11.67 -15.25
N GLY A 70 2.86 -11.64 -15.22
CA GLY A 70 3.68 -11.11 -16.30
C GLY A 70 3.92 -9.60 -16.23
N VAL A 71 3.51 -8.93 -15.15
CA VAL A 71 3.78 -7.51 -14.92
C VAL A 71 5.27 -7.34 -14.63
N GLN A 72 5.93 -6.44 -15.36
CA GLN A 72 7.33 -6.11 -15.17
C GLN A 72 7.45 -4.98 -14.15
N LEU A 73 8.16 -5.24 -13.06
CA LEU A 73 8.53 -4.21 -12.09
C LEU A 73 9.86 -3.55 -12.47
N GLY A 74 10.19 -2.45 -11.81
CA GLY A 74 11.55 -1.92 -11.82
C GLY A 74 11.68 -0.72 -10.92
N ASP A 75 12.76 0.03 -11.09
CA ASP A 75 13.06 1.20 -10.28
C ASP A 75 12.95 2.51 -11.05
N ILE A 76 13.01 3.59 -10.29
CA ILE A 76 12.96 4.97 -10.79
C ILE A 76 14.15 5.33 -11.68
N TRP A 77 15.25 4.56 -11.69
CA TRP A 77 16.40 4.77 -12.58
C TRP A 77 16.26 3.98 -13.88
N ASN A 78 15.07 3.44 -14.13
CA ASN A 78 14.74 2.62 -15.28
C ASN A 78 15.50 1.28 -15.33
N ASN A 79 16.03 0.79 -14.22
CA ASN A 79 16.54 -0.59 -14.16
C ASN A 79 15.35 -1.56 -14.20
N PRO A 80 15.47 -2.70 -14.90
CA PRO A 80 14.45 -3.74 -14.87
C PRO A 80 14.49 -4.50 -13.54
N GLY A 81 13.31 -4.84 -13.02
CA GLY A 81 13.12 -5.67 -11.83
C GLY A 81 12.66 -7.09 -12.16
N PRO A 82 12.15 -7.84 -11.16
CA PRO A 82 11.49 -9.11 -11.36
C PRO A 82 10.11 -8.95 -12.04
N ILE A 83 9.63 -10.05 -12.61
CA ILE A 83 8.33 -10.15 -13.28
C ILE A 83 7.39 -10.98 -12.39
N THR A 84 6.13 -10.57 -12.28
CA THR A 84 5.13 -11.30 -11.49
C THR A 84 4.86 -12.71 -12.04
N GLY A 85 4.76 -13.68 -11.13
CA GLY A 85 4.50 -15.08 -11.46
C GLY A 85 5.68 -15.81 -12.12
N HIS A 86 6.87 -15.22 -12.12
CA HIS A 86 8.07 -15.88 -12.66
C HIS A 86 8.53 -17.08 -11.81
N LYS A 87 8.28 -17.05 -10.50
CA LYS A 87 8.68 -18.12 -9.56
C LYS A 87 7.68 -19.29 -9.46
N GLY A 88 6.55 -19.26 -10.18
CA GLY A 88 5.53 -20.30 -10.14
C GLY A 88 4.12 -19.78 -10.38
N ASP A 89 3.19 -20.71 -10.64
CA ASP A 89 1.76 -20.40 -10.87
C ASP A 89 0.93 -20.35 -9.58
N ASP A 90 1.50 -20.74 -8.44
CA ASP A 90 0.85 -20.67 -7.12
C ASP A 90 0.62 -19.23 -6.64
N ARG A 91 1.45 -18.29 -7.12
CA ARG A 91 1.34 -16.86 -6.83
C ARG A 91 1.54 -16.03 -8.10
N PRO A 92 0.56 -16.02 -9.02
CA PRO A 92 0.74 -15.45 -10.36
C PRO A 92 0.98 -13.93 -10.34
N GLY A 93 0.47 -13.22 -9.31
CA GLY A 93 0.65 -11.78 -9.13
C GLY A 93 1.91 -11.39 -8.37
N ARG A 94 2.71 -12.36 -7.91
CA ARG A 94 3.81 -12.13 -6.98
C ARG A 94 5.15 -11.99 -7.70
N ALA A 95 5.91 -10.99 -7.32
CA ALA A 95 7.33 -10.85 -7.61
C ALA A 95 8.10 -10.59 -6.31
N GLU A 96 9.40 -10.91 -6.31
CA GLU A 96 10.23 -10.80 -5.12
C GLU A 96 11.58 -10.18 -5.50
N TYR A 97 11.98 -9.13 -4.78
CA TYR A 97 13.34 -8.61 -4.82
C TYR A 97 14.14 -9.24 -3.68
N ASP A 98 15.41 -9.54 -3.95
CA ASP A 98 16.40 -9.73 -2.90
C ASP A 98 16.89 -8.36 -2.46
N LEU A 99 16.86 -8.10 -1.16
CA LEU A 99 17.31 -6.86 -0.53
C LEU A 99 18.73 -7.02 0.03
N TYR A 100 19.27 -8.25 0.02
CA TYR A 100 20.55 -8.55 0.62
C TYR A 100 21.69 -7.80 -0.06
N LYS A 101 22.33 -6.89 0.71
CA LYS A 101 23.41 -5.97 0.29
C LYS A 101 22.98 -4.81 -0.62
N ASP A 102 21.69 -4.68 -0.90
CA ASP A 102 21.16 -3.53 -1.61
C ASP A 102 20.73 -2.45 -0.64
N GLY A 103 21.06 -1.19 -0.95
CA GLY A 103 20.75 -0.04 -0.10
C GLY A 103 19.26 0.32 -0.03
N GLY A 104 18.42 -0.46 -0.71
CA GLY A 104 16.97 -0.32 -0.83
C GLY A 104 16.49 0.01 -2.24
N TYR A 105 15.19 -0.13 -2.44
CA TYR A 105 14.54 0.11 -3.72
C TYR A 105 13.37 1.10 -3.60
N HIS A 106 13.20 1.87 -4.67
CA HIS A 106 11.93 2.53 -5.00
C HIS A 106 11.35 1.76 -6.18
N ILE A 107 10.20 1.12 -5.99
CA ILE A 107 9.62 0.19 -6.95
C ILE A 107 8.43 0.85 -7.64
N LEU A 108 8.25 0.55 -8.93
CA LEU A 108 7.05 0.86 -9.68
C LEU A 108 6.72 -0.26 -10.68
N VAL A 109 5.49 -0.23 -11.21
CA VAL A 109 5.10 -1.03 -12.37
C VAL A 109 5.62 -0.37 -13.64
N LYS A 110 6.46 -1.07 -14.40
CA LYS A 110 7.04 -0.57 -15.67
C LYS A 110 6.24 -0.96 -16.89
N SER A 111 5.68 -2.17 -16.89
CA SER A 111 4.81 -2.61 -17.98
C SER A 111 3.82 -3.67 -17.53
N ASP A 112 2.68 -3.68 -18.18
CA ASP A 112 1.68 -4.72 -18.07
C ASP A 112 1.36 -5.26 -19.49
N PRO A 113 1.64 -6.55 -19.76
CA PRO A 113 1.45 -7.13 -21.09
C PRO A 113 -0.02 -7.19 -21.53
N THR A 114 -0.97 -7.05 -20.61
CA THR A 114 -2.41 -7.08 -20.89
C THR A 114 -2.98 -5.70 -21.23
N ALA A 115 -2.23 -4.62 -20.98
CA ALA A 115 -2.72 -3.26 -21.17
C ALA A 115 -2.80 -2.82 -22.65
N GLY A 116 -1.98 -3.41 -23.52
CA GLY A 116 -1.90 -3.02 -24.95
C GLY A 116 -1.33 -1.61 -25.18
N ARG A 117 -0.86 -0.93 -24.14
CA ARG A 117 -0.24 0.40 -24.15
C ARG A 117 0.78 0.52 -23.02
N GLU A 118 1.57 1.59 -23.05
CA GLU A 118 2.37 1.99 -21.89
C GLU A 118 1.47 2.31 -20.69
N VAL A 119 1.96 2.01 -19.50
CA VAL A 119 1.25 2.19 -18.23
C VAL A 119 2.00 3.16 -17.32
N THR A 120 1.27 3.84 -16.46
CA THR A 120 1.82 4.70 -15.40
C THR A 120 1.62 4.06 -14.04
N SER A 121 2.47 4.41 -13.07
CA SER A 121 2.48 3.80 -11.75
C SER A 121 2.87 4.82 -10.69
N GLU A 122 2.29 4.69 -9.52
CA GLU A 122 2.90 5.22 -8.30
C GLU A 122 4.26 4.58 -8.06
N VAL A 123 5.10 5.26 -7.27
CA VAL A 123 6.42 4.79 -6.85
C VAL A 123 6.39 4.62 -5.35
N THR A 124 6.92 3.50 -4.86
CA THR A 124 7.02 3.25 -3.41
C THR A 124 7.92 4.28 -2.72
N GLY A 125 7.75 4.37 -1.41
CA GLY A 125 8.82 4.88 -0.54
C GLY A 125 10.11 4.06 -0.71
N LEU A 126 11.17 4.46 -0.01
CA LEU A 126 12.40 3.70 0.02
C LEU A 126 12.22 2.45 0.88
N LEU A 127 12.28 1.28 0.24
CA LEU A 127 12.19 -0.03 0.89
C LEU A 127 13.61 -0.53 1.14
N SER A 128 14.12 -0.35 2.35
CA SER A 128 15.55 -0.55 2.66
C SER A 128 15.78 -1.68 3.66
N ALA A 129 16.99 -2.26 3.62
CA ALA A 129 17.54 -3.09 4.68
C ALA A 129 18.37 -2.29 5.70
N ASP A 130 18.62 -1.00 5.46
CA ASP A 130 19.44 -0.16 6.32
C ASP A 130 18.58 0.51 7.41
N ASP A 131 18.80 0.18 8.69
CA ASP A 131 18.03 0.70 9.83
C ASP A 131 17.79 2.23 9.77
N TRP A 132 18.83 3.00 9.44
CA TRP A 132 18.78 4.46 9.39
C TRP A 132 17.91 5.01 8.25
N LYS A 133 17.69 4.22 7.20
CA LYS A 133 16.79 4.58 6.10
C LYS A 133 15.35 4.15 6.37
N ILE A 134 15.15 3.09 7.17
CA ILE A 134 13.83 2.63 7.63
C ILE A 134 13.25 3.61 8.66
N GLY A 135 14.09 4.04 9.61
CA GLY A 135 13.72 4.94 10.68
C GLY A 135 13.11 4.24 11.89
N ILE A 136 13.41 4.77 13.08
CA ILE A 136 13.02 4.20 14.38
C ILE A 136 11.50 4.01 14.52
N PRO A 137 10.62 4.95 14.11
CA PRO A 137 9.17 4.75 14.28
C PRO A 137 8.65 3.47 13.63
N ARG A 138 9.07 3.20 12.39
CA ARG A 138 8.69 1.97 11.65
C ARG A 138 9.29 0.72 12.29
N LEU A 139 10.53 0.79 12.77
CA LEU A 139 11.19 -0.33 13.45
C LEU A 139 10.49 -0.70 14.77
N VAL A 140 10.02 0.29 15.53
CA VAL A 140 9.23 0.07 16.76
C VAL A 140 7.84 -0.47 16.41
N GLU A 141 7.15 0.14 15.45
CA GLU A 141 5.82 -0.30 15.01
C GLU A 141 5.83 -1.76 14.52
N ALA A 142 6.87 -2.17 13.79
CA ALA A 142 7.03 -3.54 13.31
C ALA A 142 7.60 -4.50 14.37
N GLY A 143 7.87 -4.05 15.60
CA GLY A 143 8.31 -4.88 16.72
C GLY A 143 9.77 -5.33 16.65
N TYR A 144 10.62 -4.65 15.86
CA TYR A 144 12.06 -4.89 15.88
C TYR A 144 12.70 -4.35 17.17
N CYS A 145 12.11 -3.30 17.73
CA CYS A 145 12.46 -2.70 19.01
C CYS A 145 11.21 -2.55 19.89
N PRO A 146 11.34 -2.68 21.22
CA PRO A 146 10.21 -2.45 22.12
C PRO A 146 9.83 -0.97 22.23
N ASP A 147 10.81 -0.06 22.11
CA ASP A 147 10.64 1.38 22.20
C ASP A 147 11.79 2.11 21.49
N GLU A 148 11.64 3.43 21.34
CA GLU A 148 12.62 4.29 20.67
C GLU A 148 13.99 4.27 21.36
N ALA A 149 14.05 4.31 22.69
CA ALA A 149 15.32 4.35 23.43
C ALA A 149 16.13 3.06 23.20
N SER A 150 15.47 1.91 23.26
CA SER A 150 16.07 0.62 22.97
C SER A 150 16.53 0.54 21.50
N CYS A 151 15.74 1.09 20.59
CA CYS A 151 16.09 1.14 19.18
C CYS A 151 17.33 2.00 18.92
N GLN A 152 17.44 3.18 19.54
CA GLN A 152 18.61 4.06 19.40
C GLN A 152 19.93 3.42 19.86
N VAL A 153 19.87 2.51 20.83
CA VAL A 153 21.06 1.75 21.28
C VAL A 153 21.44 0.68 20.26
N LEU A 154 20.47 -0.06 19.74
CA LEU A 154 20.73 -1.26 18.94
C LEU A 154 20.95 -0.95 17.46
N TRP A 155 20.23 0.02 16.92
CA TRP A 155 20.19 0.30 15.49
C TRP A 155 21.53 0.77 14.94
N ASN A 156 21.68 0.63 13.64
CA ASN A 156 22.66 1.35 12.86
C ASN A 156 22.12 2.73 12.51
N SER A 157 22.73 3.79 13.05
CA SER A 157 22.33 5.17 12.76
C SER A 157 22.85 5.72 11.42
N GLY A 158 23.70 4.97 10.71
CA GLY A 158 24.48 5.47 9.58
C GLY A 158 25.61 6.43 9.97
N GLN A 159 25.78 6.73 11.26
CA GLN A 159 26.84 7.58 11.81
C GLN A 159 27.81 6.75 12.64
N PHE A 160 29.11 6.95 12.39
CA PHE A 160 30.15 6.26 13.14
C PHE A 160 30.06 6.60 14.64
N GLY A 161 30.03 5.56 15.49
CA GLY A 161 29.99 5.71 16.94
C GLY A 161 28.62 6.03 17.54
N VAL A 162 27.55 6.02 16.74
CA VAL A 162 26.17 6.24 17.21
C VAL A 162 25.34 4.97 16.98
N GLY A 163 24.85 4.38 18.08
CA GLY A 163 24.23 3.05 18.07
C GLY A 163 25.26 1.91 17.96
N ASN A 164 24.80 0.68 18.15
CA ASN A 164 25.66 -0.49 18.21
C ASN A 164 25.66 -1.35 16.93
N ASN A 165 24.90 -0.97 15.89
CA ASN A 165 24.80 -1.73 14.63
C ASN A 165 24.51 -3.22 14.86
N SER A 166 23.52 -3.49 15.70
CA SER A 166 23.18 -4.83 16.21
C SER A 166 21.70 -5.18 16.05
N LEU A 167 20.89 -4.26 15.52
CA LEU A 167 19.48 -4.48 15.30
C LEU A 167 19.26 -5.34 14.05
N CYS A 168 19.08 -6.64 14.27
CA CYS A 168 18.75 -7.65 13.25
C CYS A 168 19.58 -7.63 11.94
N TRP A 169 20.71 -6.93 11.87
CA TRP A 169 21.70 -6.92 10.77
C TRP A 169 21.12 -6.85 9.36
N GLY A 170 20.07 -6.05 9.16
CA GLY A 170 19.45 -5.87 7.85
C GLY A 170 18.41 -6.92 7.46
N HIS A 171 18.10 -7.88 8.35
CA HIS A 171 17.02 -8.85 8.16
C HIS A 171 15.65 -8.17 8.29
N TYR A 172 15.28 -7.47 7.22
CA TYR A 172 14.01 -6.79 7.05
C TYR A 172 13.38 -7.22 5.73
N SER A 173 12.06 -7.36 5.77
CA SER A 173 11.28 -7.61 4.56
C SER A 173 10.13 -6.64 4.47
N TRP A 174 9.75 -6.31 3.24
CA TRP A 174 8.68 -5.36 2.94
C TRP A 174 7.57 -6.06 2.17
N GLU A 175 6.35 -5.59 2.36
CA GLU A 175 5.19 -6.00 1.56
C GLU A 175 4.63 -4.79 0.84
N VAL A 176 4.44 -4.94 -0.47
CA VAL A 176 3.86 -3.94 -1.37
C VAL A 176 2.78 -4.57 -2.21
N VAL A 177 1.67 -3.86 -2.38
CA VAL A 177 0.60 -4.25 -3.30
C VAL A 177 0.31 -3.10 -4.25
N PHE A 178 0.54 -3.32 -5.53
CA PHE A 178 0.07 -2.45 -6.60
C PHE A 178 -1.30 -2.94 -7.09
N GLN A 179 -2.26 -2.03 -7.18
CA GLN A 179 -3.58 -2.30 -7.73
C GLN A 179 -3.80 -1.50 -9.00
N ARG A 180 -4.23 -2.20 -10.06
CA ARG A 180 -4.69 -1.56 -11.28
C ARG A 180 -5.97 -0.76 -11.02
N THR A 181 -6.12 0.36 -11.69
CA THR A 181 -7.24 1.28 -11.49
C THR A 181 -8.41 1.13 -12.49
N TRP A 182 -8.34 0.15 -13.38
CA TRP A 182 -9.30 -0.11 -14.45
C TRP A 182 -9.52 -1.62 -14.70
#